data_AF-A0A957NNA3-F1
#
_entry.id   AF-A0A957NNA3-F1
#
_cell.length_a   1.000
_cell.length_b   1.000
_cell.length_c   1.000
_cell.angle_alpha   90.00
_cell.angle_beta   90.00
_cell.angle_gamma   90.00
#
_symmetry.space_group_name_H-M   'P 1'
#
loop_
_entity.id
_entity.type
_entity.pdbx_description
1 polymer ?
#
loop_
_entity_poly.entity_id
_entity_poly.type
_entity_poly.pdbx_seq_one_letter_code
_entity_poly.pdbx_strand_id
1 'polypeptide(L)'
;VVEVPLKTEALQSLLIGADYTILIYAEPGEIASDLIEARIAAFLTETEIWRKRERKGQPYTYNLRPLIFELHYTGYDAPAEEHRIFLRVQQRPGATGRPDEVVDALGFDDFARTLRRERLYFSDSADDVALFAAYPVVEQAAISRDDGKLLRRKKRRGRDRTPAKSPEGRSISERAADEFV
;
A
#
# COMPACT_ATOMS: atom_id res chain seq x y z
N VAL A 1 -35.19 -18.04 -17.64
CA VAL A 1 -33.71 -18.06 -17.72
C VAL A 1 -33.29 -16.79 -18.43
N VAL A 2 -32.50 -15.94 -17.78
CA VAL A 2 -31.98 -14.72 -18.42
C VAL A 2 -30.58 -15.05 -18.93
N GLU A 3 -30.36 -14.95 -20.23
CA GLU A 3 -29.02 -15.11 -20.80
C GLU A 3 -28.13 -13.95 -20.33
N VAL A 4 -26.98 -14.30 -19.77
CA VAL A 4 -25.97 -13.33 -19.35
C VAL A 4 -24.93 -13.20 -20.48
N PRO A 5 -24.53 -11.98 -20.87
CA PRO A 5 -23.53 -11.77 -21.91
C PRO A 5 -22.21 -12.49 -21.60
N LEU A 6 -21.64 -13.17 -22.61
CA LEU A 6 -20.37 -13.89 -22.50
C LEU A 6 -19.14 -12.99 -22.24
N LYS A 7 -19.28 -11.68 -22.44
CA LYS A 7 -18.24 -10.68 -22.19
C LYS A 7 -18.81 -9.55 -21.37
N THR A 8 -18.60 -9.63 -20.06
CA THR A 8 -18.81 -8.52 -19.13
C THR A 8 -17.46 -7.91 -18.76
N GLU A 9 -17.50 -6.69 -18.25
CA GLU A 9 -16.30 -6.08 -17.68
C GLU A 9 -15.77 -6.93 -16.52
N ALA A 10 -14.45 -7.00 -16.37
CA ALA A 10 -13.86 -7.78 -15.28
C ALA A 10 -14.31 -7.19 -13.93
N LEU A 11 -14.74 -8.04 -13.00
CA LEU A 11 -15.27 -7.62 -11.68
C LEU A 11 -14.33 -6.67 -10.92
N GLN A 12 -13.01 -6.87 -11.07
CA GLN A 12 -11.99 -6.01 -10.48
C GLN A 12 -12.01 -4.56 -11.01
N SER A 13 -12.48 -4.34 -12.23
CA SER A 13 -12.59 -3.00 -12.83
C SER A 13 -13.82 -2.25 -12.33
N LEU A 14 -14.86 -2.99 -11.93
CA LEU A 14 -16.09 -2.44 -11.38
C LEU A 14 -15.92 -1.98 -9.92
N LEU A 15 -14.83 -2.38 -9.25
CA LEU A 15 -14.63 -2.05 -7.85
C LEU A 15 -14.34 -0.55 -7.68
N ILE A 16 -15.07 0.10 -6.75
CA ILE A 16 -14.94 1.53 -6.46
C ILE A 16 -14.44 1.80 -5.04
N GLY A 17 -14.74 0.90 -4.10
CA GLY A 17 -14.35 1.05 -2.70
C GLY A 17 -14.53 -0.21 -1.89
N ALA A 18 -14.11 -0.15 -0.63
CA ALA A 18 -14.29 -1.22 0.34
C ALA A 18 -14.31 -0.70 1.77
N ASP A 19 -15.02 -1.42 2.61
CA ASP A 19 -15.00 -1.25 4.06
C ASP A 19 -14.18 -2.38 4.69
N TYR A 20 -13.38 -2.00 5.68
CA TYR A 20 -12.53 -2.90 6.45
C TYR A 20 -12.74 -2.69 7.94
N THR A 21 -12.64 -3.79 8.67
CA THR A 21 -12.38 -3.80 10.11
C THR A 21 -10.91 -4.16 10.31
N ILE A 22 -10.14 -3.22 10.83
CA ILE A 22 -8.77 -3.45 11.28
C ILE A 22 -8.86 -3.91 12.74
N LEU A 23 -8.32 -5.09 13.01
CA LEU A 23 -8.19 -5.65 14.35
C LEU A 23 -6.73 -5.58 14.77
N ILE A 24 -6.46 -4.94 15.89
CA ILE A 24 -5.12 -4.87 16.50
C ILE A 24 -5.20 -5.64 17.82
N TYR A 25 -4.46 -6.74 17.92
CA TYR A 25 -4.43 -7.57 19.12
C TYR A 25 -3.47 -6.96 20.15
N ALA A 26 -3.99 -6.73 21.35
CA ALA A 26 -3.24 -6.14 22.45
C ALA A 26 -3.92 -6.49 23.78
N GLU A 27 -3.12 -6.72 24.83
CA GLU A 27 -3.64 -6.97 26.17
C GLU A 27 -4.42 -5.74 26.71
N PRO A 28 -5.33 -5.94 27.68
CA PRO A 28 -6.04 -4.82 28.30
C PRO A 28 -5.09 -3.75 28.86
N GLY A 29 -5.12 -2.56 28.26
CA GLY A 29 -4.30 -1.41 28.69
C GLY A 29 -2.91 -1.34 28.07
N GLU A 30 -2.51 -2.30 27.24
CA GLU A 30 -1.26 -2.23 26.46
C GLU A 30 -1.27 -1.06 25.47
N ILE A 31 -2.42 -0.83 24.82
CA ILE A 31 -2.67 0.36 24.01
C ILE A 31 -3.84 1.13 24.62
N ALA A 32 -3.58 2.39 25.01
CA ALA A 32 -4.65 3.28 25.45
C ALA A 32 -5.59 3.61 24.28
N SER A 33 -6.91 3.51 24.49
CA SER A 33 -7.91 3.86 23.45
C SER A 33 -7.71 5.30 22.95
N ASP A 34 -7.46 6.24 23.86
CA ASP A 34 -7.21 7.65 23.54
C ASP A 34 -5.98 7.85 22.64
N LEU A 35 -4.97 6.97 22.73
CA LEU A 35 -3.82 7.00 21.84
C LEU A 35 -4.21 6.64 20.42
N ILE A 36 -5.06 5.63 20.23
CA ILE A 36 -5.57 5.21 18.92
C ILE A 36 -6.36 6.36 18.30
N GLU A 37 -7.29 6.93 19.06
CA GLU A 37 -8.10 8.06 18.62
C GLU A 37 -7.23 9.27 18.25
N ALA A 38 -6.23 9.61 19.06
CA ALA A 38 -5.30 10.69 18.78
C ALA A 38 -4.49 10.46 17.50
N ARG A 39 -4.01 9.22 17.26
CA ARG A 39 -3.29 8.87 16.03
C ARG A 39 -4.18 8.89 14.80
N ILE A 40 -5.44 8.46 14.92
CA ILE A 40 -6.44 8.59 13.85
C ILE A 40 -6.70 10.07 13.54
N ALA A 41 -6.89 10.90 14.56
CA ALA A 41 -7.08 12.34 14.38
C ALA A 41 -5.88 12.98 13.67
N ALA A 42 -4.66 12.69 14.12
CA ALA A 42 -3.43 13.15 13.47
C ALA A 42 -3.37 12.72 12.00
N PHE A 43 -3.59 11.43 11.73
CA PHE A 43 -3.64 10.87 10.37
C PHE A 43 -4.63 11.62 9.48
N LEU A 44 -5.84 11.92 9.99
CA LEU A 44 -6.88 12.60 9.22
C LEU A 44 -6.56 14.08 8.96
N THR A 45 -5.77 14.72 9.82
CA THR A 45 -5.30 16.11 9.61
C THR A 45 -4.16 16.22 8.60
N GLU A 46 -3.40 15.15 8.38
CA GLU A 46 -2.36 15.15 7.36
C GLU A 46 -2.97 15.26 5.96
N THR A 47 -2.32 16.01 5.08
CA THR A 47 -2.71 16.15 3.67
C THR A 47 -1.95 15.17 2.77
N GLU A 48 -0.78 14.71 3.21
CA GLU A 48 0.09 13.85 2.43
C GLU A 48 0.74 12.74 3.27
N ILE A 49 0.47 11.49 2.89
CA ILE A 49 1.07 10.30 3.51
C ILE A 49 1.72 9.49 2.39
N TRP A 50 3.02 9.68 2.18
CA TRP A 50 3.74 9.09 1.05
C TRP A 50 4.16 7.64 1.32
N ARG A 51 3.73 6.72 0.45
CA ARG A 51 4.07 5.30 0.50
C ARG A 51 4.86 4.88 -0.73
N LYS A 52 5.76 3.91 -0.55
CA LYS A 52 6.59 3.33 -1.62
C LYS A 52 6.18 1.89 -1.86
N ARG A 53 6.03 1.52 -3.13
CA ARG A 53 5.69 0.17 -3.56
C ARG A 53 6.50 -0.20 -4.78
N GLU A 54 6.48 -1.47 -5.14
CA GLU A 54 7.08 -1.96 -6.37
C GLU A 54 5.98 -2.51 -7.30
N ARG A 55 6.06 -2.17 -8.58
CA ARG A 55 5.21 -2.74 -9.63
C ARG A 55 6.09 -3.19 -10.79
N LYS A 56 6.06 -4.48 -11.13
CA LYS A 56 6.86 -5.07 -12.22
C LYS A 56 8.36 -4.71 -12.13
N GLY A 57 8.97 -4.80 -10.94
CA GLY A 57 10.39 -4.48 -10.78
C GLY A 57 10.72 -2.98 -10.66
N GLN A 58 9.72 -2.09 -10.71
CA GLN A 58 9.93 -0.64 -10.64
C GLN A 58 9.32 -0.06 -9.36
N PRO A 59 10.12 0.65 -8.53
CA PRO A 59 9.56 1.36 -7.40
C PRO A 59 8.69 2.52 -7.89
N TYR A 60 7.56 2.74 -7.23
CA TYR A 60 6.70 3.89 -7.40
C TYR A 60 6.26 4.41 -6.03
N THR A 61 6.04 5.72 -5.95
CA THR A 61 5.63 6.40 -4.72
C THR A 61 4.27 7.04 -4.95
N TYR A 62 3.38 6.94 -3.96
CA TYR A 62 2.06 7.56 -4.02
C TYR A 62 1.60 8.09 -2.68
N ASN A 63 0.67 9.05 -2.70
CA ASN A 63 0.00 9.59 -1.52
C ASN A 63 -1.19 8.70 -1.13
N LEU A 64 -1.13 8.10 0.06
CA LEU A 64 -2.18 7.24 0.62
C LEU A 64 -3.38 8.05 1.12
N ARG A 65 -3.13 9.22 1.72
CA ARG A 65 -4.14 10.02 2.42
C ARG A 65 -5.43 10.26 1.64
N PRO A 66 -5.42 10.68 0.35
CA PRO A 66 -6.65 10.97 -0.38
C PRO A 66 -7.49 9.72 -0.67
N LEU A 67 -6.93 8.51 -0.51
CA LEU A 67 -7.63 7.25 -0.73
C LEU A 67 -8.42 6.78 0.50
N ILE A 68 -8.26 7.46 1.64
CA ILE A 68 -8.91 7.13 2.91
C ILE A 68 -10.07 8.10 3.13
N PHE A 69 -11.29 7.55 3.12
CA PHE A 69 -12.53 8.32 3.20
C PHE A 69 -13.06 8.41 4.62
N GLU A 70 -13.07 7.28 5.32
CA GLU A 70 -13.44 7.23 6.74
C GLU A 70 -12.44 6.37 7.50
N LEU A 71 -12.12 6.82 8.70
CA LEU A 71 -11.26 6.11 9.64
C LEU A 71 -11.70 6.50 11.04
N HIS A 72 -12.17 5.55 11.83
CA HIS A 72 -12.54 5.82 13.22
C HIS A 72 -12.41 4.56 14.07
N TYR A 73 -12.12 4.79 15.35
CA TYR A 73 -12.03 3.73 16.34
C TYR A 73 -13.45 3.28 16.75
N THR A 74 -13.66 1.97 16.84
CA THR A 74 -14.97 1.37 17.19
C THR A 74 -14.96 0.68 18.55
N GLY A 75 -13.82 0.71 19.26
CA GLY A 75 -13.71 0.25 20.63
C GLY A 75 -12.77 -0.94 20.81
N TYR A 76 -12.68 -1.38 22.06
CA TYR A 76 -11.90 -2.53 22.49
C TYR A 76 -12.83 -3.68 22.86
N ASP A 77 -12.54 -4.87 22.36
CA ASP A 77 -13.21 -6.13 22.72
C ASP A 77 -12.33 -6.87 23.73
N ALA A 78 -12.70 -6.79 25.01
CA ALA A 78 -11.92 -7.39 26.10
C ALA A 78 -11.84 -8.94 26.03
N PRO A 79 -12.93 -9.68 25.76
CA PRO A 79 -12.85 -11.13 25.56
C PRO A 79 -11.91 -11.58 24.44
N ALA A 80 -11.79 -10.79 23.36
CA ALA A 80 -10.96 -11.12 22.21
C ALA A 80 -9.58 -10.42 22.22
N GLU A 81 -9.31 -9.59 23.22
CA GLU A 81 -8.09 -8.79 23.37
C GLU A 81 -7.72 -8.03 22.08
N GLU A 82 -8.72 -7.34 21.50
CA GLU A 82 -8.54 -6.63 20.23
C GLU A 82 -9.16 -5.22 20.22
N HIS A 83 -8.41 -4.28 19.68
CA HIS A 83 -8.90 -2.97 19.26
C HIS A 83 -9.48 -3.04 17.85
N ARG A 84 -10.60 -2.36 17.63
CA ARG A 84 -11.28 -2.34 16.34
C ARG A 84 -11.27 -0.94 15.75
N ILE A 85 -10.87 -0.84 14.48
CA ILE A 85 -10.88 0.41 13.71
C ILE A 85 -11.64 0.14 12.42
N PHE A 86 -12.65 0.97 12.15
CA PHE A 86 -13.34 0.99 10.88
C PHE A 86 -12.55 1.80 9.87
N LEU A 87 -12.49 1.30 8.63
CA LEU A 87 -11.81 1.95 7.53
C LEU A 87 -12.66 1.84 6.25
N ARG A 88 -13.00 2.98 5.64
CA ARG A 88 -13.53 3.06 4.27
C ARG A 88 -12.49 3.64 3.34
N VAL A 89 -12.24 2.95 2.22
CA VAL A 89 -11.22 3.32 1.24
C VAL A 89 -11.69 3.23 -0.20
N GLN A 90 -11.03 4.00 -1.07
CA GLN A 90 -11.14 3.81 -2.50
C GLN A 90 -10.46 2.50 -2.95
N GLN A 91 -11.08 1.78 -3.87
CA GLN A 91 -10.57 0.53 -4.45
C GLN A 91 -10.69 0.53 -5.97
N ARG A 92 -10.15 1.57 -6.63
CA ARG A 92 -10.18 1.69 -8.09
C ARG A 92 -8.87 1.22 -8.73
N PRO A 93 -8.90 0.75 -10.00
CA PRO A 93 -7.68 0.42 -10.72
C PRO A 93 -6.66 1.58 -10.72
N GLY A 94 -5.49 1.34 -10.13
CA GLY A 94 -4.41 2.33 -10.07
C GLY A 94 -4.47 3.30 -8.88
N ALA A 95 -5.59 3.36 -8.16
CA ALA A 95 -5.78 4.23 -7.00
C ALA A 95 -6.50 3.45 -5.88
N THR A 96 -5.75 2.51 -5.31
CA THR A 96 -6.20 1.56 -4.29
C THR A 96 -5.69 1.97 -2.91
N GLY A 97 -6.61 2.31 -2.00
CA GLY A 97 -6.31 2.49 -0.59
C GLY A 97 -6.03 1.14 0.07
N ARG A 98 -4.94 1.04 0.82
CA ARG A 98 -4.42 -0.23 1.33
C ARG A 98 -4.44 -0.25 2.85
N PRO A 99 -5.20 -1.18 3.49
CA PRO A 99 -5.37 -1.19 4.93
C PRO A 99 -4.06 -1.47 5.68
N ASP A 100 -3.15 -2.25 5.12
CA ASP A 100 -1.83 -2.53 5.71
C ASP A 100 -0.99 -1.26 5.87
N GLU A 101 -1.06 -0.35 4.90
CA GLU A 101 -0.34 0.92 4.95
C GLU A 101 -0.98 1.95 5.87
N VAL A 102 -2.29 1.82 6.12
CA VAL A 102 -2.98 2.63 7.13
C VAL A 102 -2.49 2.23 8.52
N VAL A 103 -2.36 0.93 8.80
CA VAL A 103 -1.84 0.47 10.11
C VAL A 103 -0.41 0.94 10.35
N ASP A 104 0.45 0.84 9.35
CA ASP A 104 1.81 1.39 9.37
C ASP A 104 1.80 2.93 9.58
N ALA A 105 0.92 3.66 8.88
CA ALA A 105 0.77 5.09 9.10
C ALA A 105 0.30 5.48 10.50
N LEU A 106 -0.53 4.64 11.13
CA LEU A 106 -0.95 4.80 12.50
C LEU A 106 0.11 4.32 13.51
N GLY A 107 1.26 3.79 13.06
CA GLY A 107 2.36 3.33 13.91
C GLY A 107 2.01 2.11 14.76
N PHE A 108 1.13 1.24 14.26
CA PHE A 108 0.72 -0.01 14.92
C PHE A 108 1.20 -1.25 14.15
N ASP A 109 2.25 -1.10 13.34
CA ASP A 109 2.79 -2.17 12.51
C ASP A 109 3.53 -3.26 13.30
N ASP A 110 3.99 -2.94 14.51
CA ASP A 110 4.61 -3.88 15.45
C ASP A 110 3.59 -4.79 16.17
N PHE A 111 2.29 -4.47 16.11
CA PHE A 111 1.25 -5.28 16.74
C PHE A 111 0.74 -6.37 15.79
N ALA A 112 0.39 -7.51 16.40
CA ALA A 112 -0.35 -8.55 15.70
C ALA A 112 -1.70 -7.99 15.24
N ARG A 113 -2.10 -8.30 14.00
CA ARG A 113 -3.30 -7.71 13.39
C ARG A 113 -4.01 -8.60 12.40
N THR A 114 -5.31 -8.36 12.27
CA THR A 114 -6.14 -8.92 11.20
C THR A 114 -6.81 -7.79 10.42
N LEU A 115 -6.75 -7.86 9.09
CA LEU A 115 -7.44 -6.93 8.19
C LEU A 115 -8.65 -7.66 7.60
N ARG A 116 -9.84 -7.43 8.14
CA ARG A 116 -11.09 -8.03 7.64
C ARG A 116 -11.73 -7.08 6.65
N ARG A 117 -12.08 -7.60 5.48
CA ARG A 117 -12.83 -6.84 4.47
C ARG A 117 -14.30 -7.21 4.60
N GLU A 118 -15.10 -6.27 5.08
CA GLU A 118 -16.51 -6.50 5.39
C GLU A 118 -17.41 -6.26 4.18
N ARG A 119 -17.06 -5.29 3.33
CA ARG A 119 -17.86 -4.93 2.16
C ARG A 119 -17.01 -4.48 0.98
N LEU A 120 -17.48 -4.80 -0.22
CA LEU A 120 -16.99 -4.28 -1.49
C LEU A 120 -18.10 -3.45 -2.13
N TYR A 121 -17.71 -2.38 -2.82
CA TYR A 121 -18.62 -1.49 -3.52
C TYR A 121 -18.31 -1.50 -5.00
N PHE A 122 -19.35 -1.61 -5.84
CA PHE A 122 -19.20 -1.74 -7.29
C PHE A 122 -19.90 -0.63 -8.05
N SER A 123 -19.36 -0.25 -9.21
CA SER A 123 -19.89 0.81 -10.05
C SER A 123 -21.17 0.45 -10.82
N ASP A 124 -21.50 -0.84 -10.90
CA ASP A 124 -22.72 -1.34 -11.54
C ASP A 124 -23.89 -1.49 -10.55
N SER A 125 -23.66 -1.26 -9.26
CA SER A 125 -24.68 -1.19 -8.22
C SER A 125 -25.08 0.26 -7.97
N ALA A 126 -26.35 0.60 -8.26
CA ALA A 126 -26.86 1.96 -8.11
C ALA A 126 -26.76 2.47 -6.65
N ASP A 127 -27.02 1.59 -5.68
CA ASP A 127 -26.92 1.93 -4.25
C ASP A 127 -25.47 2.21 -3.83
N ASP A 128 -24.52 1.41 -4.32
CA ASP A 128 -23.10 1.61 -4.03
C ASP A 128 -22.59 2.91 -4.66
N VAL A 129 -23.01 3.21 -5.89
CA VAL A 129 -22.69 4.47 -6.57
C VAL A 129 -23.27 5.66 -5.82
N ALA A 130 -24.52 5.59 -5.39
CA ALA A 130 -25.18 6.66 -4.62
C ALA A 130 -24.44 6.93 -3.30
N LEU A 131 -24.02 5.87 -2.60
CA LEU A 131 -23.24 5.98 -1.38
C LEU A 131 -21.85 6.58 -1.64
N PHE A 132 -21.15 6.12 -2.68
CA PHE A 132 -19.81 6.61 -3.01
C PHE A 132 -19.78 8.00 -3.67
N ALA A 133 -20.91 8.51 -4.14
CA ALA A 133 -21.03 9.87 -4.68
C ALA A 133 -20.72 10.95 -3.64
N ALA A 134 -20.76 10.62 -2.34
CA ALA A 134 -20.36 11.51 -1.25
C ALA A 134 -18.83 11.72 -1.15
N TYR A 135 -18.03 10.86 -1.78
CA TYR A 135 -16.57 10.93 -1.72
C TYR A 135 -15.96 11.30 -3.08
N PRO A 136 -14.82 12.00 -3.10
CA PRO A 136 -14.14 12.32 -4.34
C PRO A 136 -13.59 11.06 -5.01
N VAL A 137 -13.63 11.04 -6.35
CA VAL A 137 -12.91 10.04 -7.14
C VAL A 137 -11.47 10.49 -7.31
N VAL A 138 -10.54 9.71 -6.78
CA VAL A 138 -9.12 10.02 -6.79
C VAL A 138 -8.43 9.24 -7.90
N GLU A 139 -7.91 9.95 -8.89
CA GLU A 139 -7.19 9.35 -10.01
C GLU A 139 -5.74 9.03 -9.66
N GLN A 140 -5.19 7.97 -10.27
CA GLN A 140 -3.80 7.56 -10.04
C GLN A 140 -2.79 8.70 -10.28
N ALA A 141 -3.03 9.53 -11.30
CA ALA A 141 -2.15 10.63 -11.65
C ALA A 141 -2.09 11.72 -10.56
N ALA A 142 -3.15 11.89 -9.78
CA ALA A 142 -3.22 12.89 -8.71
C ALA A 142 -2.41 12.48 -7.46
N ILE A 143 -2.19 11.17 -7.27
CA ILE A 143 -1.52 10.63 -6.08
C ILE A 143 -0.09 10.18 -6.34
N SER A 144 0.33 10.04 -7.60
CA SER A 144 1.64 9.47 -7.94
C SER A 144 2.74 10.54 -7.94
N ARG A 145 3.92 10.21 -7.40
CA ARG A 145 5.16 10.97 -7.63
C ARG A 145 5.98 10.32 -8.74
N ASP A 146 6.44 11.12 -9.70
CA ASP A 146 7.28 10.66 -10.82
C ASP A 146 8.76 10.50 -10.37
N ASP A 147 9.01 9.56 -9.46
CA ASP A 147 10.36 9.27 -8.95
C ASP A 147 11.22 8.52 -10.00
N GLY A 148 10.58 7.94 -11.02
CA GLY A 148 11.22 7.12 -12.06
C GLY A 148 12.17 7.89 -12.98
N LYS A 149 11.93 9.20 -13.21
CA LYS A 149 12.84 10.05 -14.00
C LYS A 149 14.18 10.28 -13.29
N LEU A 150 14.17 10.39 -11.96
CA LEU A 150 15.39 10.62 -11.16
C LEU A 150 16.30 9.39 -11.15
N LEU A 151 15.73 8.19 -11.03
CA LEU A 151 16.50 6.93 -11.03
C LEU A 151 17.11 6.60 -12.39
N ARG A 152 16.38 6.81 -13.51
CA ARG A 152 16.94 6.62 -14.88
C ARG A 152 18.10 7.58 -15.16
N ARG A 153 18.01 8.82 -14.67
CA ARG A 153 19.10 9.82 -14.81
C ARG A 153 20.34 9.44 -13.98
N LYS A 154 20.16 8.88 -12.78
CA LYS A 154 21.27 8.39 -11.93
C LYS A 154 21.94 7.16 -12.53
N LYS A 155 21.18 6.21 -13.07
CA LYS A 155 21.71 4.99 -13.72
C LYS A 155 22.47 5.30 -15.01
N ARG A 156 22.03 6.31 -15.78
CA ARG A 156 22.80 6.83 -16.94
C ARG A 156 24.13 7.47 -16.50
N ARG A 157 24.14 8.32 -15.48
CA ARG A 157 25.38 8.92 -14.93
C ARG A 157 26.36 7.89 -14.35
N GLY A 158 25.87 6.77 -13.80
CA GLY A 158 26.72 5.70 -13.27
C GLY A 158 27.34 4.80 -14.35
N ARG A 159 26.70 4.68 -15.52
CA ARG A 159 27.20 3.87 -16.64
C ARG A 159 28.26 4.58 -17.49
N ASP A 160 28.36 5.91 -17.38
CA ASP A 160 29.36 6.75 -18.07
C ASP A 160 30.71 6.85 -17.35
N ARG A 161 30.89 6.17 -16.21
CA ARG A 161 32.22 5.99 -15.63
C ARG A 161 32.84 4.72 -16.22
N THR A 162 33.48 4.88 -17.38
CA THR A 162 34.45 3.90 -17.88
C THR A 162 35.46 3.61 -16.76
N PRO A 163 35.68 2.35 -16.35
CA PRO A 163 36.79 2.06 -15.47
C PRO A 163 38.09 2.33 -16.25
N ALA A 164 38.93 3.21 -15.73
CA ALA A 164 40.30 3.37 -16.20
C ALA A 164 40.99 2.00 -16.10
N LYS A 165 41.66 1.58 -17.18
CA LYS A 165 42.47 0.36 -17.22
C LYS A 165 43.48 0.38 -16.07
N SER A 166 43.35 -0.57 -15.13
CA SER A 166 44.45 -0.94 -14.24
C SER A 166 45.45 -1.82 -15.01
N PRO A 167 46.76 -1.65 -14.82
CA PRO A 167 47.77 -2.45 -15.50
C PRO A 167 47.88 -3.86 -14.90
N GLU A 168 48.41 -4.75 -15.73
CA GLU A 168 48.49 -6.22 -15.61
C GLU A 168 48.94 -6.76 -14.24
N GLY A 169 48.21 -7.78 -13.77
CA GLY A 169 48.68 -8.72 -12.76
C GLY A 169 48.03 -10.07 -13.00
N ARG A 170 48.83 -11.11 -13.23
CA ARG A 170 48.39 -12.48 -13.52
C ARG A 170 47.46 -13.02 -12.42
N SER A 171 46.38 -13.68 -12.82
CA SER A 171 45.42 -14.28 -11.89
C SER A 171 45.93 -15.60 -11.31
N ILE A 172 45.65 -15.78 -10.03
CA ILE A 172 45.91 -16.97 -9.18
C ILE A 172 45.49 -18.33 -9.77
N SER A 173 44.61 -18.38 -10.76
CA SER A 173 44.20 -19.58 -11.50
C SER A 173 45.26 -20.12 -12.49
N GLU A 174 46.31 -19.35 -12.81
CA GLU A 174 47.45 -19.80 -13.63
C GLU A 174 48.56 -20.52 -12.85
N ARG A 175 48.48 -20.59 -11.50
CA ARG A 175 49.54 -21.22 -10.66
C ARG A 175 49.31 -22.69 -10.32
N ALA A 176 48.17 -23.29 -10.69
CA ALA A 176 47.74 -24.59 -10.15
C ALA A 176 47.78 -25.75 -11.15
N ALA A 177 48.65 -25.70 -12.16
CA ALA A 177 48.69 -26.73 -13.23
C ALA A 177 50.04 -27.44 -13.39
N ASP A 178 50.99 -27.32 -12.45
CA ASP A 178 52.34 -27.91 -12.62
C ASP A 178 52.91 -28.67 -11.41
N GLU A 179 52.05 -29.15 -10.50
CA GLU A 179 52.46 -30.12 -9.47
C GLU A 179 51.51 -31.33 -9.44
N PHE A 180 51.62 -32.18 -10.47
CA PHE A 180 51.32 -33.61 -10.38
C PHE A 180 52.35 -34.38 -11.22
N VAL A 181 53.40 -34.86 -10.53
CA VAL A 181 54.13 -36.09 -10.87
C VAL A 181 53.82 -37.10 -9.79
#